data_AF-A0A3A9XDP5-F1
#
_entry.id   AF-A0A3A9XDP5-F1
#
_cell.length_a   1.000
_cell.length_b   1.000
_cell.length_c   1.000
_cell.angle_alpha   90.00
_cell.angle_beta   90.00
_cell.angle_gamma   90.00
#
_symmetry.space_group_name_H-M   'P 1'
#
loop_
_entity.id
_entity.type
_entity.pdbx_description
1 polymer ?
#
loop_
_entity_poly.entity_id
_entity_poly.type
_entity_poly.pdbx_seq_one_letter_code
_entity_poly.pdbx_strand_id
1 'polypeptide(L)'
;MEDYSKYKDFEEKTWQRHLYDINNLPFKEYLFKYHKSMNSYNSEEWSKWQSKYIEPGFSKDRYEEMIKNFGYSSYDDHDFIKQNMFYNDLQKDERLDEETRKFIGFMAGSHFFDKHESSLQDWFNSNYWTRPDLTDNYLEYKLDYTINQLLDMPYGLNYFKSILITLNHWRR
;
A
#
# COMPACT_ATOMS: atom_id res chain seq x y z
N MET A 1 -4.42 -23.48 10.35
CA MET A 1 -3.22 -23.07 9.60
C MET A 1 -3.06 -24.05 8.45
N GLU A 2 -3.08 -23.58 7.21
CA GLU A 2 -2.87 -24.47 6.05
C GLU A 2 -1.43 -24.99 6.05
N ASP A 3 -1.24 -26.28 5.78
CA ASP A 3 0.08 -26.87 5.65
C ASP A 3 0.67 -26.57 4.26
N TYR A 4 1.54 -25.57 4.21
CA TYR A 4 2.26 -25.19 2.99
C TYR A 4 3.54 -26.01 2.76
N SER A 5 3.94 -26.90 3.68
CA SER A 5 5.18 -27.68 3.55
C SER A 5 5.23 -28.53 2.28
N LYS A 6 4.07 -28.98 1.80
CA LYS A 6 3.90 -29.70 0.51
C LYS A 6 4.36 -28.91 -0.71
N TYR A 7 4.51 -27.59 -0.60
CA TYR A 7 4.96 -26.71 -1.68
C TYR A 7 6.47 -26.47 -1.68
N LYS A 8 7.21 -27.08 -0.76
CA LYS A 8 8.68 -26.92 -0.64
C LYS A 8 9.41 -27.25 -1.93
N ASP A 9 9.03 -28.33 -2.61
CA ASP A 9 9.75 -28.86 -3.78
C ASP A 9 9.15 -28.37 -5.11
N PHE A 10 8.21 -27.42 -5.09
CA PHE A 10 7.68 -26.82 -6.30
C PHE A 10 8.73 -25.94 -6.99
N GLU A 11 8.65 -25.87 -8.32
CA GLU A 11 9.56 -25.06 -9.12
C GLU A 11 9.55 -23.59 -8.68
N GLU A 12 10.73 -22.99 -8.70
CA GLU A 12 10.90 -21.56 -8.45
C GLU A 12 10.00 -20.73 -9.37
N LYS A 13 9.46 -19.62 -8.84
CA LYS A 13 8.49 -18.72 -9.52
C LYS A 13 7.06 -19.25 -9.67
N THR A 14 6.73 -20.45 -9.19
CA THR A 14 5.34 -20.88 -9.08
C THR A 14 4.63 -20.22 -7.90
N TRP A 15 3.29 -20.08 -7.99
CA TRP A 15 2.49 -19.55 -6.89
C TRP A 15 2.58 -20.43 -5.63
N GLN A 16 2.65 -21.75 -5.81
CA GLN A 16 2.83 -22.71 -4.73
C GLN A 16 4.15 -22.48 -4.00
N ARG A 17 5.25 -22.33 -4.73
CA ARG A 17 6.55 -22.00 -4.14
C ARG A 17 6.51 -20.67 -3.38
N HIS A 18 5.84 -19.67 -3.94
CA HIS A 18 5.63 -18.38 -3.28
C HIS A 18 4.84 -18.52 -1.96
N LEU A 19 3.78 -19.34 -1.93
CA LEU A 19 3.03 -19.65 -0.70
C LEU A 19 3.87 -20.40 0.33
N TYR A 20 4.76 -21.29 -0.09
CA TYR A 20 5.72 -21.91 0.83
C TYR A 20 6.64 -20.84 1.44
N ASP A 21 7.27 -20.03 0.59
CA ASP A 21 8.31 -19.11 1.02
C ASP A 21 7.79 -17.99 1.93
N ILE A 22 6.60 -17.43 1.69
CA ILE A 22 6.02 -16.39 2.56
C ILE A 22 5.74 -16.91 3.99
N ASN A 23 5.51 -18.22 4.15
CA ASN A 23 5.22 -18.84 5.45
C ASN A 23 6.47 -19.44 6.13
N ASN A 24 7.56 -19.66 5.40
CA ASN A 24 8.72 -20.42 5.89
C ASN A 24 10.06 -19.68 5.81
N LEU A 25 10.18 -18.63 4.99
CA LEU A 25 11.39 -17.80 4.96
C LEU A 25 11.32 -16.71 6.04
N PRO A 26 12.45 -16.35 6.67
CA PRO A 26 12.55 -15.10 7.39
C PRO A 26 12.10 -13.93 6.49
N PHE A 27 11.26 -13.04 7.01
CA PHE A 27 10.61 -12.00 6.19
C PHE A 27 11.60 -11.16 5.38
N LYS A 28 12.77 -10.85 5.93
CA LYS A 28 13.86 -10.15 5.22
C LYS A 28 14.37 -10.92 4.00
N GLU A 29 14.49 -12.24 4.09
CA GLU A 29 14.89 -13.10 2.96
C GLU A 29 13.78 -13.18 1.91
N TYR A 30 12.52 -13.24 2.34
CA TYR A 30 11.37 -13.17 1.45
C TYR A 30 11.36 -11.85 0.64
N LEU A 31 11.57 -10.71 1.29
CA LEU A 31 11.69 -9.40 0.63
C LEU A 31 12.83 -9.40 -0.40
N PHE A 32 13.99 -9.95 -0.05
CA PHE A 32 15.13 -10.06 -0.97
C PHE A 32 14.79 -10.92 -2.20
N LYS A 33 14.08 -12.02 -1.99
CA LYS A 33 13.72 -12.98 -3.05
C LYS A 33 12.69 -12.43 -4.03
N TYR A 34 11.66 -11.75 -3.53
CA TYR A 34 10.47 -11.39 -4.32
C TYR A 34 10.29 -9.89 -4.60
N HIS A 35 10.92 -9.02 -3.80
CA HIS A 35 10.67 -7.58 -3.82
C HIS A 35 11.91 -6.73 -4.10
N LYS A 36 13.03 -7.35 -4.50
CA LYS A 36 14.24 -6.63 -4.94
C LYS A 36 13.93 -5.55 -5.99
N SER A 37 12.99 -5.85 -6.87
CA SER A 37 12.24 -4.89 -7.68
C SER A 37 10.74 -5.19 -7.54
N MET A 38 9.88 -4.25 -7.90
CA MET A 38 8.50 -4.63 -8.19
C MET A 38 8.47 -5.67 -9.30
N ASN A 39 7.58 -6.67 -9.18
CA ASN A 39 7.29 -7.53 -10.31
C ASN A 39 6.60 -6.71 -11.43
N SER A 40 6.62 -7.23 -12.65
CA SER A 40 6.13 -6.50 -13.83
C SER A 40 4.66 -6.07 -13.69
N TYR A 41 3.81 -6.95 -13.15
CA TYR A 41 2.39 -6.66 -12.94
C TYR A 41 2.19 -5.50 -11.95
N ASN A 42 2.82 -5.57 -10.78
CA ASN A 42 2.75 -4.52 -9.76
C ASN A 42 3.34 -3.21 -10.27
N SER A 43 4.41 -3.26 -11.06
CA SER A 43 5.00 -2.07 -11.67
C SER A 43 4.08 -1.42 -12.70
N GLU A 44 3.40 -2.21 -13.53
CA GLU A 44 2.44 -1.70 -14.51
C GLU A 44 1.22 -1.09 -13.82
N GLU A 45 0.64 -1.79 -12.85
CA GLU A 45 -0.50 -1.28 -12.07
C GLU A 45 -0.11 -0.02 -11.28
N TRP A 46 1.05 -0.01 -10.63
CA TRP A 46 1.58 1.18 -9.95
C TRP A 46 1.67 2.36 -10.92
N SER A 47 2.22 2.15 -12.12
CA SER A 47 2.35 3.21 -13.13
C SER A 47 0.99 3.71 -13.63
N LYS A 48 -0.01 2.82 -13.76
CA LYS A 48 -1.39 3.20 -14.08
C LYS A 48 -2.01 4.06 -12.98
N TRP A 49 -1.84 3.66 -11.72
CA TRP A 49 -2.31 4.46 -10.57
C TRP A 49 -1.69 5.85 -10.57
N GLN A 50 -0.36 5.92 -10.71
CA GLN A 50 0.38 7.18 -10.71
C GLN A 50 -0.12 8.11 -11.82
N SER A 51 -0.20 7.62 -13.05
CA SER A 51 -0.58 8.45 -14.21
C SER A 51 -2.05 8.86 -14.24
N LYS A 52 -2.97 7.96 -13.82
CA LYS A 52 -4.42 8.20 -13.95
C LYS A 52 -5.05 8.95 -12.78
N TYR A 53 -4.52 8.76 -11.57
CA TYR A 53 -5.17 9.25 -10.35
C TYR A 53 -4.23 10.16 -9.55
N ILE A 54 -3.01 9.68 -9.28
CA ILE A 54 -2.12 10.37 -8.34
C ILE A 54 -1.60 11.68 -8.93
N GLU A 55 -0.88 11.63 -10.05
CA GLU A 55 -0.31 12.83 -10.67
C GLU A 55 -1.37 13.89 -11.04
N PRO A 56 -2.52 13.52 -11.66
CA PRO A 56 -3.64 14.46 -11.83
C PRO A 56 -4.12 15.07 -10.51
N GLY A 57 -4.20 14.27 -9.44
CA GLY A 57 -4.63 14.70 -8.12
C GLY A 57 -3.70 15.71 -7.45
N PHE A 58 -2.44 15.84 -7.89
CA PHE A 58 -1.48 16.83 -7.37
C PHE A 58 -1.26 18.03 -8.30
N SER A 59 -2.00 18.12 -9.41
CA SER A 59 -1.95 19.24 -10.35
C SER A 59 -3.31 19.92 -10.41
N LYS A 60 -3.42 21.17 -9.92
CA LYS A 60 -4.73 21.88 -9.79
C LYS A 60 -5.50 21.98 -11.10
N ASP A 61 -4.78 22.14 -12.21
CA ASP A 61 -5.31 22.16 -13.57
C ASP A 61 -5.82 20.80 -14.07
N ARG A 62 -5.50 19.71 -13.37
CA ARG A 62 -5.89 18.33 -13.70
C ARG A 62 -6.78 17.68 -12.64
N TYR A 63 -7.31 18.45 -11.69
CA TYR A 63 -8.21 17.90 -10.68
C TYR A 63 -9.48 17.32 -11.29
N GLU A 64 -10.08 17.98 -12.27
CA GLU A 64 -11.26 17.44 -12.98
C GLU A 64 -10.96 16.11 -13.69
N GLU A 65 -9.76 15.97 -14.25
CA GLU A 65 -9.28 14.72 -14.85
C GLU A 65 -9.24 13.60 -13.81
N MET A 66 -8.67 13.89 -12.63
CA MET A 66 -8.61 12.94 -11.51
C MET A 66 -10.00 12.51 -11.07
N ILE A 67 -10.90 13.46 -10.76
CA ILE A 67 -12.27 13.22 -10.28
C ILE A 67 -13.01 12.30 -11.25
N LYS A 68 -12.94 12.62 -12.56
CA LYS A 68 -13.56 11.81 -13.61
C LYS A 68 -12.94 10.41 -13.70
N ASN A 69 -11.62 10.30 -13.72
CA ASN A 69 -10.93 9.02 -13.86
C ASN A 69 -11.20 8.09 -12.67
N PHE A 70 -11.25 8.66 -11.46
CA PHE A 70 -11.47 7.90 -10.23
C PHE A 70 -12.94 7.57 -9.97
N GLY A 71 -13.86 8.20 -10.73
CA GLY A 71 -15.29 7.91 -10.69
C GLY A 71 -16.04 8.63 -9.57
N TYR A 72 -15.53 9.79 -9.12
CA TYR A 72 -16.28 10.64 -8.20
C TYR A 72 -17.43 11.35 -8.91
N SER A 73 -18.49 11.62 -8.16
CA SER A 73 -19.67 12.33 -8.66
C SER A 73 -19.43 13.84 -8.74
N SER A 74 -18.58 14.35 -7.84
CA SER A 74 -18.25 15.77 -7.75
C SER A 74 -16.81 16.00 -7.31
N TYR A 75 -16.34 17.24 -7.49
CA TYR A 75 -15.05 17.69 -6.97
C TYR A 75 -14.96 17.58 -5.44
N ASP A 76 -16.08 17.79 -4.75
CA ASP A 76 -16.17 17.84 -3.29
C ASP A 76 -16.09 16.43 -2.66
N ASP A 77 -16.18 15.37 -3.47
CA ASP A 77 -16.04 13.98 -3.01
C ASP A 77 -14.57 13.60 -2.71
N HIS A 78 -13.62 14.49 -3.01
CA HIS A 78 -12.20 14.30 -2.74
C HIS A 78 -11.62 15.48 -1.95
N ASP A 79 -11.01 15.19 -0.81
CA ASP A 79 -10.40 16.21 0.04
C ASP A 79 -8.96 16.53 -0.40
N PHE A 80 -8.84 17.43 -1.38
CA PHE A 80 -7.53 17.92 -1.86
C PHE A 80 -6.72 18.66 -0.78
N ILE A 81 -7.38 19.27 0.21
CA ILE A 81 -6.67 19.98 1.29
C ILE A 81 -5.96 18.94 2.16
N LYS A 82 -6.70 17.93 2.62
CA LYS A 82 -6.17 16.85 3.45
C LYS A 82 -5.12 16.03 2.71
N GLN A 83 -5.32 15.77 1.42
CA GLN A 83 -4.29 15.13 0.59
C GLN A 83 -2.96 15.88 0.65
N ASN A 84 -2.98 17.20 0.43
CA ASN A 84 -1.75 17.99 0.42
C ASN A 84 -1.13 18.11 1.82
N MET A 85 -1.96 18.15 2.88
CA MET A 85 -1.47 18.11 4.26
C MET A 85 -0.68 16.83 4.54
N PHE A 86 -1.26 15.65 4.24
CA PHE A 86 -0.59 14.37 4.44
C PHE A 86 0.69 14.24 3.60
N TYR A 87 0.65 14.68 2.33
CA TYR A 87 1.83 14.69 1.47
C TYR A 87 2.97 15.53 2.08
N ASN A 88 2.66 16.73 2.57
CA ASN A 88 3.65 17.63 3.17
C ASN A 88 4.24 17.05 4.47
N ASP A 89 3.43 16.41 5.30
CA ASP A 89 3.91 15.76 6.54
C ASP A 89 4.90 14.63 6.22
N LEU A 90 4.68 13.90 5.13
CA LEU A 90 5.52 12.80 4.67
C LEU A 90 6.83 13.24 3.98
N GLN A 91 6.99 14.51 3.61
CA GLN A 91 8.22 15.00 2.96
C GLN A 91 9.47 14.82 3.83
N LYS A 92 9.29 14.68 5.16
CA LYS A 92 10.38 14.48 6.12
C LYS A 92 10.81 13.01 6.24
N ASP A 93 10.04 12.07 5.71
CA ASP A 93 10.40 10.65 5.76
C ASP A 93 11.22 10.26 4.52
N GLU A 94 12.53 10.18 4.69
CA GLU A 94 13.49 9.85 3.63
C GLU A 94 13.38 8.39 3.14
N ARG A 95 12.68 7.52 3.88
CA ARG A 95 12.47 6.11 3.50
C ARG A 95 11.43 5.97 2.39
N LEU A 96 10.62 6.99 2.17
CA LEU A 96 9.60 7.05 1.13
C LEU A 96 10.10 7.84 -0.07
N ASP A 97 9.82 7.35 -1.27
CA ASP A 97 10.01 8.15 -2.48
C ASP A 97 8.80 9.06 -2.75
N GLU A 98 8.99 10.00 -3.68
CA GLU A 98 8.00 11.01 -4.03
C GLU A 98 6.65 10.40 -4.45
N GLU A 99 6.68 9.36 -5.27
CA GLU A 99 5.48 8.66 -5.74
C GLU A 99 4.69 8.05 -4.57
N THR A 100 5.39 7.46 -3.60
CA THR A 100 4.76 6.84 -2.43
C THR A 100 4.14 7.89 -1.52
N ARG A 101 4.82 9.02 -1.31
CA ARG A 101 4.28 10.14 -0.51
C ARG A 101 3.00 10.69 -1.15
N LYS A 102 3.02 10.93 -2.45
CA LYS A 102 1.84 11.37 -3.19
C LYS A 102 0.70 10.34 -3.10
N PHE A 103 1.02 9.05 -3.24
CA PHE A 103 0.01 7.99 -3.13
C PHE A 103 -0.68 7.98 -1.76
N ILE A 104 0.08 8.10 -0.67
CA ILE A 104 -0.50 8.17 0.69
C ILE A 104 -1.29 9.47 0.87
N GLY A 105 -0.82 10.60 0.34
CA GLY A 105 -1.60 11.83 0.31
C GLY A 105 -2.94 11.62 -0.41
N PHE A 106 -2.94 10.99 -1.58
CA PHE A 106 -4.15 10.68 -2.32
C PHE A 106 -5.10 9.76 -1.53
N MET A 107 -4.56 8.77 -0.79
CA MET A 107 -5.35 7.97 0.15
C MET A 107 -6.07 8.86 1.18
N ALA A 108 -5.39 9.86 1.72
CA ALA A 108 -6.01 10.80 2.65
C ALA A 108 -7.11 11.64 2.02
N GLY A 109 -6.92 12.14 0.80
CA GLY A 109 -7.97 12.85 0.06
C GLY A 109 -9.17 11.97 -0.28
N SER A 110 -8.95 10.67 -0.49
CA SER A 110 -10.02 9.68 -0.70
C SER A 110 -10.65 9.14 0.59
N HIS A 111 -10.49 9.86 1.71
CA HIS A 111 -11.08 9.56 3.01
C HIS A 111 -10.66 8.23 3.66
N PHE A 112 -9.51 7.66 3.26
CA PHE A 112 -8.99 6.42 3.87
C PHE A 112 -8.86 6.55 5.40
N PHE A 113 -8.18 7.60 5.87
CA PHE A 113 -7.90 7.79 7.29
C PHE A 113 -9.16 8.16 8.10
N ASP A 114 -10.13 8.87 7.48
CA ASP A 114 -11.41 9.16 8.13
C ASP A 114 -12.23 7.89 8.33
N LYS A 115 -12.33 7.07 7.28
CA LYS A 115 -13.10 5.81 7.29
C LYS A 115 -12.60 4.84 8.35
N HIS A 116 -11.31 4.86 8.64
CA HIS A 116 -10.66 3.95 9.59
C HIS A 116 -10.35 4.60 10.94
N GLU A 117 -10.80 5.84 11.18
CA GLU A 117 -10.57 6.59 12.42
C GLU A 117 -9.10 6.54 12.89
N SER A 118 -8.18 6.66 11.94
CA SER A 118 -6.75 6.39 12.15
C SER A 118 -5.91 7.59 11.71
N SER A 119 -4.95 8.03 12.53
CA SER A 119 -3.95 9.00 12.07
C SER A 119 -2.90 8.33 11.19
N LEU A 120 -2.12 9.14 10.46
CA LEU A 120 -0.98 8.64 9.69
C LEU A 120 -0.01 7.82 10.57
N GLN A 121 0.27 8.32 11.78
CA GLN A 121 1.19 7.68 12.71
C GLN A 121 0.61 6.37 13.26
N ASP A 122 -0.69 6.33 13.56
CA ASP A 122 -1.36 5.11 14.01
C ASP A 122 -1.32 4.04 12.93
N TRP A 123 -1.59 4.41 11.68
CA TRP A 123 -1.49 3.50 10.55
C TRP A 123 -0.06 2.98 10.35
N PHE A 124 0.95 3.85 10.43
CA PHE A 124 2.36 3.47 10.29
C PHE A 124 2.86 2.53 11.40
N ASN A 125 2.26 2.62 12.58
CA ASN A 125 2.57 1.79 13.76
C ASN A 125 1.64 0.60 13.93
N SER A 126 0.62 0.44 13.09
CA SER A 126 -0.35 -0.64 13.22
C SER A 126 0.18 -1.94 12.63
N ASN A 127 -0.07 -3.06 13.32
CA ASN A 127 0.13 -4.41 12.76
C ASN A 127 -1.03 -4.85 11.85
N TYR A 128 -2.07 -4.02 11.73
CA TYR A 128 -3.26 -4.25 10.91
C TYR A 128 -3.28 -3.34 9.67
N TRP A 129 -2.16 -2.68 9.35
CA TRP A 129 -2.10 -1.61 8.35
C TRP A 129 -2.57 -2.01 6.94
N THR A 130 -2.51 -3.30 6.59
CA THR A 130 -3.02 -3.85 5.32
C THR A 130 -4.53 -4.06 5.30
N ARG A 131 -5.13 -4.17 6.49
CA ARG A 131 -6.53 -4.48 6.75
C ARG A 131 -7.08 -3.62 7.90
N PRO A 132 -7.04 -2.28 7.78
CA PRO A 132 -7.56 -1.37 8.80
C PRO A 132 -9.09 -1.45 8.92
N ASP A 133 -9.75 -2.18 8.02
CA ASP A 133 -11.18 -2.53 8.10
C ASP A 133 -11.49 -3.59 9.16
N LEU A 134 -10.50 -4.36 9.61
CA LEU A 134 -10.72 -5.40 10.61
C LEU A 134 -10.90 -4.77 11.98
N THR A 135 -12.14 -4.81 12.46
CA THR A 135 -12.51 -4.45 13.84
C THR A 135 -12.24 -5.62 14.79
N ASP A 136 -12.35 -5.38 16.10
CA ASP A 136 -11.99 -6.27 17.23
C ASP A 136 -12.47 -7.74 17.17
N ASN A 137 -13.34 -8.10 16.22
CA ASN A 137 -13.84 -9.47 16.04
C ASN A 137 -12.93 -10.38 15.20
N TYR A 138 -11.84 -9.87 14.62
CA TYR A 138 -10.88 -10.66 13.80
C TYR A 138 -9.46 -10.69 14.40
N LEU A 139 -9.37 -10.90 15.73
CA LEU A 139 -8.11 -10.86 16.52
C LEU A 139 -7.00 -11.79 16.02
N GLU A 140 -7.31 -12.79 15.20
CA GLU A 140 -6.31 -13.74 14.67
C GLU A 140 -5.48 -13.17 13.51
N TYR A 141 -5.95 -12.11 12.83
CA TYR A 141 -5.18 -11.50 11.76
C TYR A 141 -4.36 -10.33 12.29
N LYS A 142 -3.03 -10.47 12.32
CA LYS A 142 -2.10 -9.35 12.44
C LYS A 142 -0.82 -9.70 11.70
N LEU A 143 -0.14 -8.69 11.17
CA LEU A 143 1.22 -8.86 10.66
C LEU A 143 2.21 -8.83 11.82
N ASP A 144 3.36 -9.47 11.64
CA ASP A 144 4.45 -9.44 12.61
C ASP A 144 5.32 -8.17 12.51
N TYR A 145 4.94 -7.23 11.63
CA TYR A 145 5.66 -6.00 11.37
C TYR A 145 4.70 -4.83 11.09
N THR A 146 5.12 -3.64 11.49
CA THR A 146 4.48 -2.35 11.14
C THR A 146 5.04 -1.80 9.83
N ILE A 147 4.44 -0.73 9.29
CA ILE A 147 5.01 0.00 8.14
C ILE A 147 6.38 0.57 8.52
N ASN A 148 6.53 1.14 9.72
CA ASN A 148 7.82 1.68 10.18
C ASN A 148 8.93 0.62 10.17
N GLN A 149 8.65 -0.56 10.71
CA GLN A 149 9.63 -1.66 10.69
C GLN A 149 9.91 -2.15 9.27
N LEU A 150 8.88 -2.23 8.42
CA LEU A 150 9.02 -2.65 7.03
C LEU A 150 9.91 -1.67 6.23
N LEU A 151 9.70 -0.36 6.36
CA LEU A 151 10.45 0.66 5.62
C LEU A 151 11.93 0.71 6.01
N ASP A 152 12.29 0.23 7.20
CA ASP A 152 13.68 0.10 7.64
C ASP A 152 14.37 -1.16 7.08
N MET A 153 13.62 -2.06 6.42
CA MET A 153 14.15 -3.28 5.81
C MET A 153 14.54 -3.07 4.34
N PRO A 154 15.58 -3.77 3.85
CA PRO A 154 15.89 -3.81 2.42
C PRO A 154 14.66 -4.22 1.61
N TYR A 155 14.36 -3.44 0.57
CA TYR A 155 13.23 -3.66 -0.33
C TYR A 155 11.83 -3.55 0.31
N GLY A 156 11.76 -3.04 1.55
CA GLY A 156 10.49 -2.82 2.24
C GLY A 156 9.57 -1.86 1.50
N LEU A 157 10.12 -0.80 0.89
CA LEU A 157 9.34 0.15 0.09
C LEU A 157 8.68 -0.51 -1.13
N ASN A 158 9.39 -1.40 -1.84
CA ASN A 158 8.83 -2.09 -3.01
C ASN A 158 7.67 -3.02 -2.60
N TYR A 159 7.83 -3.72 -1.47
CA TYR A 159 6.75 -4.52 -0.89
C TYR A 159 5.58 -3.62 -0.47
N PHE A 160 5.85 -2.53 0.25
CA PHE A 160 4.83 -1.59 0.71
C PHE A 160 4.00 -1.06 -0.46
N LYS A 161 4.63 -0.53 -1.50
CA LYS A 161 3.95 -0.07 -2.71
C LYS A 161 3.10 -1.16 -3.38
N SER A 162 3.56 -2.42 -3.39
CA SER A 162 2.77 -3.54 -3.94
C SER A 162 1.49 -3.80 -3.15
N ILE A 163 1.51 -3.54 -1.84
CA ILE A 163 0.33 -3.67 -0.99
C ILE A 163 -0.59 -2.46 -1.13
N LEU A 164 -0.05 -1.23 -1.24
CA LEU A 164 -0.83 0.00 -1.35
C LEU A 164 -1.93 -0.07 -2.42
N ILE A 165 -1.63 -0.59 -3.61
CA ILE A 165 -2.58 -0.72 -4.72
C ILE A 165 -3.62 -1.85 -4.53
N THR A 166 -3.39 -2.76 -3.58
CA THR A 166 -4.27 -3.92 -3.31
C THR A 166 -5.11 -3.75 -2.05
N LEU A 167 -4.97 -2.63 -1.34
CA LEU A 167 -5.76 -2.34 -0.15
C LEU A 167 -7.26 -2.42 -0.45
N ASN A 168 -8.02 -2.97 0.51
CA ASN A 168 -9.47 -3.09 0.38
C ASN A 168 -10.19 -1.74 0.24
N HIS A 169 -9.54 -0.64 0.65
CA HIS A 169 -10.05 0.72 0.45
C HIS A 169 -10.46 1.03 -1.00
N TRP A 170 -9.76 0.44 -1.97
CA TRP A 170 -10.01 0.68 -3.40
C TRP A 170 -11.18 -0.14 -3.96
N ARG A 171 -11.67 -1.13 -3.20
CA ARG A 171 -12.85 -1.91 -3.57
C ARG A 171 -14.08 -1.08 -3.22
N ARG A 172 -14.52 -0.28 -4.19
CA ARG A 172 -15.75 0.50 -4.16
C ARG A 172 -16.92 -0.31 -4.68
#